data_AF-A0A3D9XNI8-F1
#
_entry.id   AF-A0A3D9XNI8-F1
#
_cell.length_a   1.000
_cell.length_b   1.000
_cell.length_c   1.000
_cell.angle_alpha   90.00
_cell.angle_beta   90.00
_cell.angle_gamma   90.00
#
_symmetry.space_group_name_H-M   'P 1'
#
loop_
_entity.id
_entity.type
_entity.pdbx_description
1 polymer ?
#
loop_
_entity_poly.entity_id
_entity_poly.type
_entity_poly.pdbx_seq_one_letter_code
_entity_poly.pdbx_strand_id
1 'polypeptide(L)'
;MKRIFLSLACAAALATPVHAEDSALLIPPRDGWPLANPMAAAEIAPPPFSLPTERGVNPAYVAGLPGLHQGLETFDDFDRRSLKHDSVLIRQSRVENGEVVIPPGGLAYLEDSWGGEVALRGEKVPILGRTATYIDYDMTVVMQKDVTIPAGQAVAVGGTVYHYYASIGHEQMVNHTLHVRTISGLDWEWAFGSPAFSTTEPNWWGNSFAQLYNQGKLREMSREALVFDWLAGVRMDRMTYAETEVFKGLAAPGDAWTMGGQTLRVAAVDEAAGTATVELVEGGAVVAAKTLGPVLSDRLIEDHDARKALVFEHGDVVAFLSPWPAAFEGGKVSLKVYGDAFAFDYGADFARDPRFAVWPVTCPTGHAFGFMLTNKQEIRLKPGQSVDGPEGYFKVVVNSVEGDHVTSWHVEDRQGNRSADLGGPQIANVDLVLGQGRVTGQSIFKDLGRVLLARSYGTQVALETLARPEGGVAPAPAAAPMTASVVPVPAGAPLSPALLLTLAVAVIASGAIGYELARRRRG
;
A
#
# COMPACT_ATOMS: atom_id res chain seq x y z
N MET A 1 -35.52 -33.07 29.32
CA MET A 1 -35.02 -33.47 27.98
C MET A 1 -33.52 -33.24 27.96
N LYS A 2 -32.73 -34.32 28.02
CA LYS A 2 -31.26 -34.32 28.03
C LYS A 2 -30.74 -34.11 26.60
N ARG A 3 -29.92 -33.08 26.35
CA ARG A 3 -29.13 -32.96 25.12
C ARG A 3 -27.73 -33.48 25.41
N ILE A 4 -27.35 -34.51 24.66
CA ILE A 4 -26.06 -35.19 24.70
C ILE A 4 -25.06 -34.33 23.90
N PHE A 5 -24.00 -33.88 24.56
CA PHE A 5 -22.82 -33.32 23.89
C PHE A 5 -21.96 -34.49 23.39
N LEU A 6 -21.77 -34.57 22.08
CA LEU A 6 -20.81 -35.48 21.45
C LEU A 6 -19.44 -34.78 21.49
N SER A 7 -18.52 -35.34 22.27
CA SER A 7 -17.11 -34.95 22.30
C SER A 7 -16.41 -35.50 21.05
N LEU A 8 -16.06 -34.60 20.11
CA LEU A 8 -15.15 -34.92 19.02
C LEU A 8 -13.72 -34.94 19.56
N ALA A 9 -13.10 -36.12 19.58
CA ALA A 9 -11.66 -36.25 19.79
C ALA A 9 -10.94 -35.82 18.51
N CYS A 10 -10.33 -34.64 18.51
CA CYS A 10 -9.40 -34.22 17.46
C CYS A 10 -8.13 -35.10 17.54
N ALA A 11 -7.92 -35.92 16.51
CA ALA A 11 -6.62 -36.51 16.24
C ALA A 11 -5.67 -35.39 15.82
N ALA A 12 -4.74 -35.00 16.70
CA ALA A 12 -3.63 -34.13 16.37
C ALA A 12 -2.67 -34.89 15.45
N ALA A 13 -2.85 -34.73 14.14
CA ALA A 13 -1.79 -35.05 13.19
C ALA A 13 -0.65 -34.05 13.42
N LEU A 14 0.49 -34.55 13.88
CA LEU A 14 1.74 -33.79 13.93
C LEU A 14 2.17 -33.50 12.49
N ALA A 15 1.72 -32.37 11.95
CA ALA A 15 2.28 -31.81 10.73
C ALA A 15 3.73 -31.41 11.05
N THR A 16 4.70 -32.14 10.51
CA THR A 16 6.06 -31.59 10.38
C THR A 16 5.94 -30.28 9.60
N PRO A 17 6.43 -29.14 10.11
CA PRO A 17 6.19 -27.86 9.47
C PRO A 17 6.95 -27.86 8.15
N VAL A 18 6.20 -27.88 7.04
CA VAL A 18 6.69 -27.73 5.67
C VAL A 18 7.60 -26.49 5.51
N HIS A 19 7.58 -25.57 6.49
CA HIS A 19 8.28 -24.29 6.47
C HIS A 19 9.57 -24.20 7.30
N ALA A 20 9.97 -25.23 8.06
CA ALA A 20 11.21 -25.14 8.86
C ALA A 20 12.45 -24.99 7.96
N GLU A 21 12.52 -25.76 6.87
CA GLU A 21 13.61 -25.66 5.89
C GLU A 21 13.61 -24.30 5.16
N ASP A 22 12.42 -23.79 4.83
CA ASP A 22 12.28 -22.48 4.16
C ASP A 22 12.73 -21.33 5.07
N SER A 23 12.39 -21.38 6.35
CA SER A 23 12.79 -20.36 7.32
C SER A 23 14.33 -20.27 7.47
N ALA A 24 15.03 -21.39 7.29
CA ALA A 24 16.49 -21.44 7.38
C ALA A 24 17.20 -20.79 6.17
N LEU A 25 16.49 -20.55 5.06
CA LEU A 25 17.01 -19.86 3.88
C LEU A 25 16.99 -18.33 4.03
N LEU A 26 16.16 -17.81 4.94
CA LEU A 26 15.95 -16.39 5.14
C LEU A 26 16.96 -15.80 6.11
N ILE A 27 17.43 -14.60 5.79
CA ILE A 27 18.32 -13.83 6.66
C ILE A 27 17.46 -13.00 7.63
N PRO A 28 17.60 -13.17 8.96
CA PRO A 28 16.90 -12.34 9.94
C PRO A 28 17.38 -10.88 9.86
N PRO A 29 16.64 -9.92 10.44
CA PRO A 29 17.01 -8.51 10.40
C PRO A 29 18.33 -8.22 11.11
N ARG A 30 18.72 -9.07 12.07
CA ARG A 30 19.99 -9.01 12.79
C ARG A 30 20.49 -10.42 13.08
N ASP A 31 21.81 -10.57 13.11
CA ASP A 31 22.45 -11.83 13.47
C ASP A 31 22.02 -12.28 14.87
N GLY A 32 21.61 -13.55 14.98
CA GLY A 32 21.14 -14.15 16.22
C GLY A 32 19.70 -13.80 16.63
N TRP A 33 18.98 -13.01 15.83
CA TRP A 33 17.55 -12.75 16.05
C TRP A 33 16.69 -13.81 15.32
N PRO A 34 15.48 -14.08 15.81
CA PRO A 34 14.51 -14.85 15.03
C PRO A 34 14.11 -14.07 13.77
N LEU A 35 13.47 -14.75 12.82
CA LEU A 35 12.69 -14.05 11.80
C LEU A 35 11.61 -13.25 12.51
N ALA A 36 11.48 -11.96 12.16
CA ALA A 36 10.51 -11.11 12.83
C ALA A 36 9.07 -11.52 12.52
N ASN A 37 8.82 -12.20 11.41
CA ASN A 37 7.48 -12.64 11.02
C ASN A 37 7.48 -14.15 10.76
N PRO A 38 6.41 -14.86 11.16
CA PRO A 38 6.27 -16.28 10.88
C PRO A 38 6.18 -16.54 9.36
N MET A 39 6.55 -17.75 8.95
CA MET A 39 6.30 -18.22 7.59
C MET A 39 4.79 -18.40 7.38
N ALA A 40 4.30 -18.02 6.21
CA ALA A 40 2.90 -18.22 5.84
C ALA A 40 2.56 -19.71 5.80
N ALA A 41 1.51 -20.12 6.51
CA ALA A 41 1.05 -21.51 6.51
C ALA A 41 0.41 -21.93 5.18
N ALA A 42 -0.01 -20.97 4.36
CA ALA A 42 -0.60 -21.19 3.06
C ALA A 42 -0.36 -20.01 2.12
N GLU A 43 -0.25 -20.34 0.83
CA GLU A 43 -0.31 -19.35 -0.23
C GLU A 43 -1.75 -18.83 -0.39
N ILE A 44 -1.87 -17.52 -0.49
CA ILE A 44 -3.15 -16.82 -0.74
C ILE A 44 -2.88 -15.91 -1.93
N ALA A 45 -3.78 -15.96 -2.92
CA ALA A 45 -3.64 -15.16 -4.14
C ALA A 45 -3.60 -13.65 -3.81
N PRO A 46 -2.78 -12.86 -4.54
CA PRO A 46 -2.82 -11.41 -4.45
C PRO A 46 -4.15 -10.84 -4.96
N PRO A 47 -4.46 -9.55 -4.69
CA PRO A 47 -5.59 -8.89 -5.34
C PRO A 47 -5.45 -8.99 -6.87
N PRO A 48 -6.56 -9.13 -7.61
CA PRO A 48 -6.51 -9.06 -9.07
C PRO A 48 -5.88 -7.75 -9.54
N PHE A 49 -5.18 -7.79 -10.67
CA PHE A 49 -4.54 -6.63 -11.30
C PHE A 49 -3.45 -5.96 -10.45
N SER A 50 -2.75 -6.73 -9.61
CA SER A 50 -1.62 -6.25 -8.79
C SER A 50 -0.34 -6.02 -9.61
N LEU A 51 -0.22 -6.64 -10.78
CA LEU A 51 0.99 -6.57 -11.58
C LEU A 51 1.02 -5.28 -12.42
N PRO A 52 2.20 -4.67 -12.65
CA PRO A 52 2.33 -3.51 -13.53
C PRO A 52 1.78 -3.74 -14.94
N THR A 53 1.91 -4.96 -15.47
CA THR A 53 1.39 -5.38 -16.77
C THR A 53 -0.14 -5.40 -16.86
N GLU A 54 -0.82 -5.36 -15.71
CA GLU A 54 -2.28 -5.43 -15.59
C GLU A 54 -2.93 -4.07 -15.36
N ARG A 55 -2.17 -2.97 -15.22
CA ARG A 55 -2.67 -1.64 -14.83
C ARG A 55 -3.55 -0.92 -15.86
N GLY A 56 -3.87 -1.57 -16.98
CA GLY A 56 -4.73 -1.02 -18.02
C GLY A 56 -3.96 -0.17 -19.04
N VAL A 57 -4.59 0.09 -20.19
CA VAL A 57 -4.01 0.89 -21.27
C VAL A 57 -4.63 2.28 -21.23
N ASN A 58 -3.81 3.31 -21.03
CA ASN A 58 -4.19 4.73 -21.12
C ASN A 58 -5.29 5.18 -20.13
N PRO A 59 -5.11 5.01 -18.81
CA PRO A 59 -6.10 5.45 -17.83
C PRO A 59 -6.26 6.98 -17.82
N ALA A 60 -7.45 7.46 -17.47
CA ALA A 60 -7.67 8.84 -17.07
C ALA A 60 -6.93 9.14 -15.75
N TYR A 61 -6.47 10.39 -15.58
CA TYR A 61 -5.87 10.84 -14.33
C TYR A 61 -6.69 11.97 -13.71
N VAL A 62 -7.02 11.83 -12.42
CA VAL A 62 -7.70 12.84 -11.63
C VAL A 62 -6.88 13.07 -10.36
N ALA A 63 -6.39 14.28 -10.13
CA ALA A 63 -5.54 14.54 -8.97
C ALA A 63 -6.28 14.29 -7.64
N GLY A 64 -7.57 14.62 -7.56
CA GLY A 64 -8.40 14.34 -6.41
C GLY A 64 -9.81 14.89 -6.58
N LEU A 65 -10.66 14.64 -5.59
CA LEU A 65 -11.98 15.24 -5.44
C LEU A 65 -12.09 15.84 -4.03
N PRO A 66 -12.90 16.90 -3.81
CA PRO A 66 -13.01 17.54 -2.50
C PRO A 66 -13.40 16.59 -1.34
N GLY A 67 -14.25 15.59 -1.62
CA GLY A 67 -14.69 14.60 -0.63
C GLY A 67 -13.71 13.45 -0.38
N LEU A 68 -12.63 13.37 -1.16
CA LEU A 68 -11.56 12.37 -1.01
C LEU A 68 -10.34 13.05 -0.38
N HIS A 69 -9.80 12.48 0.68
CA HIS A 69 -8.65 13.06 1.37
C HIS A 69 -7.43 13.07 0.47
N GLN A 70 -6.79 14.24 0.32
CA GLN A 70 -5.52 14.40 -0.41
C GLN A 70 -4.54 15.15 0.49
N GLY A 71 -3.78 14.40 1.28
CA GLY A 71 -2.81 14.96 2.24
C GLY A 71 -3.47 15.37 3.56
N LEU A 72 -4.48 14.63 4.03
CA LEU A 72 -5.04 14.84 5.36
C LEU A 72 -3.97 14.58 6.41
N GLU A 73 -3.70 15.58 7.25
CA GLU A 73 -2.79 15.43 8.37
C GLU A 73 -3.45 14.64 9.50
N THR A 74 -2.74 13.62 9.95
CA THR A 74 -3.10 12.80 11.11
C THR A 74 -1.90 12.70 12.04
N PHE A 75 -2.16 12.38 13.31
CA PHE A 75 -1.15 12.29 14.35
C PHE A 75 -1.31 10.98 15.10
N ASP A 76 -0.17 10.41 15.50
CA ASP A 76 -0.13 9.34 16.50
C ASP A 76 -0.13 9.91 17.92
N ASP A 77 -0.15 9.04 18.93
CA ASP A 77 -0.17 9.45 20.34
C ASP A 77 1.10 10.18 20.82
N PHE A 78 2.11 10.29 19.95
CA PHE A 78 3.39 10.93 20.21
C PHE A 78 3.62 12.15 19.31
N ASP A 79 2.53 12.74 18.79
CA ASP A 79 2.51 13.92 17.92
C ASP A 79 3.31 13.74 16.61
N ARG A 80 3.56 12.50 16.19
CA ARG A 80 4.18 12.25 14.89
C ARG A 80 3.15 12.45 13.80
N ARG A 81 3.43 13.41 12.92
CA ARG A 81 2.59 13.71 11.76
C ARG A 81 2.71 12.64 10.67
N SER A 82 1.57 12.25 10.13
CA SER A 82 1.41 11.35 8.97
C SER A 82 0.40 11.96 7.98
N LEU A 83 0.62 11.79 6.68
CA LEU A 83 -0.29 12.30 5.63
C LEU A 83 -1.08 11.15 5.04
N LYS A 84 -2.40 11.32 4.92
CA LYS A 84 -3.33 10.31 4.40
C LYS A 84 -3.93 10.75 3.07
N HIS A 85 -4.03 9.81 2.14
CA HIS A 85 -4.58 10.04 0.81
C HIS A 85 -5.56 8.93 0.46
N ASP A 86 -6.68 9.34 -0.13
CA ASP A 86 -7.61 8.43 -0.77
C ASP A 86 -7.29 8.34 -2.25
N SER A 87 -7.44 7.15 -2.80
CA SER A 87 -7.21 6.89 -4.21
C SER A 87 -8.29 5.98 -4.76
N VAL A 88 -8.61 6.18 -6.04
CA VAL A 88 -9.52 5.31 -6.81
C VAL A 88 -8.79 4.84 -8.05
N LEU A 89 -8.84 3.54 -8.29
CA LEU A 89 -8.21 2.89 -9.41
C LEU A 89 -9.29 2.14 -10.21
N ILE A 90 -9.28 2.30 -11.52
CA ILE A 90 -10.03 1.43 -12.43
C ILE A 90 -9.03 0.83 -13.43
N ARG A 91 -9.04 -0.49 -13.57
CA ARG A 91 -8.12 -1.26 -14.40
C ARG A 91 -8.87 -2.26 -15.26
N GLN A 92 -8.39 -2.46 -16.49
CA GLN A 92 -8.89 -3.50 -17.41
C GLN A 92 -10.38 -3.37 -17.73
N SER A 93 -10.93 -2.16 -17.64
CA SER A 93 -12.28 -1.89 -18.09
C SER A 93 -12.33 -1.88 -19.62
N ARG A 94 -13.51 -2.16 -20.17
CA ARG A 94 -13.73 -2.25 -21.62
C ARG A 94 -15.18 -1.91 -21.97
N VAL A 95 -15.42 -1.54 -23.22
CA VAL A 95 -16.78 -1.52 -23.78
C VAL A 95 -17.11 -2.88 -24.39
N GLU A 96 -18.23 -3.46 -23.99
CA GLU A 96 -18.73 -4.73 -24.48
C GLU A 96 -20.24 -4.62 -24.68
N ASN A 97 -20.73 -4.85 -25.90
CA ASN A 97 -22.16 -4.77 -26.24
C ASN A 97 -22.84 -3.42 -25.86
N GLY A 98 -22.11 -2.31 -25.98
CA GLY A 98 -22.61 -0.97 -25.63
C GLY A 98 -22.65 -0.69 -24.12
N GLU A 99 -22.10 -1.58 -23.30
CA GLU A 99 -21.95 -1.41 -21.86
C GLU A 99 -20.48 -1.25 -21.49
N VAL A 100 -20.20 -0.43 -20.48
CA VAL A 100 -18.90 -0.41 -19.83
C VAL A 100 -18.84 -1.58 -18.85
N VAL A 101 -17.81 -2.40 -18.97
CA VAL A 101 -17.55 -3.55 -18.11
C VAL A 101 -16.29 -3.30 -17.29
N ILE A 102 -16.40 -3.37 -15.97
CA ILE A 102 -15.27 -3.38 -15.04
C ILE A 102 -15.17 -4.79 -14.44
N PRO A 103 -14.08 -5.54 -14.68
CA PRO A 103 -13.94 -6.91 -14.20
C PRO A 103 -13.86 -6.98 -12.67
N PRO A 104 -14.03 -8.18 -12.07
CA PRO A 104 -13.69 -8.41 -10.66
C PRO A 104 -12.26 -7.94 -10.35
N GLY A 105 -12.10 -7.15 -9.29
CA GLY A 105 -10.85 -6.50 -8.90
C GLY A 105 -10.50 -5.24 -9.69
N GLY A 106 -11.24 -4.93 -10.76
CA GLY A 106 -10.96 -3.83 -11.67
C GLY A 106 -11.20 -2.46 -11.05
N LEU A 107 -12.15 -2.33 -10.11
CA LEU A 107 -12.40 -1.13 -9.32
C LEU A 107 -11.79 -1.29 -7.93
N ALA A 108 -10.86 -0.40 -7.56
CA ALA A 108 -10.25 -0.38 -6.24
C ALA A 108 -10.33 1.00 -5.58
N TYR A 109 -10.72 1.03 -4.31
CA TYR A 109 -10.37 2.11 -3.39
C TYR A 109 -9.03 1.78 -2.72
N LEU A 110 -8.22 2.78 -2.46
CA LEU A 110 -6.97 2.67 -1.73
C LEU A 110 -6.89 3.83 -0.73
N GLU A 111 -6.73 3.49 0.55
CA GLU A 111 -6.17 4.41 1.53
C GLU A 111 -4.64 4.29 1.48
N ASP A 112 -3.95 5.41 1.42
CA ASP A 112 -2.50 5.49 1.24
C ASP A 112 -1.88 6.46 2.23
N SER A 113 -0.98 5.93 3.06
CA SER A 113 -0.27 6.70 4.08
C SER A 113 1.17 7.04 3.72
N TRP A 114 1.48 8.33 3.84
CA TRP A 114 2.84 8.83 3.74
C TRP A 114 3.56 8.76 5.10
N GLY A 115 4.62 7.96 5.15
CA GLY A 115 5.44 7.73 6.35
C GLY A 115 5.14 6.39 7.04
N GLY A 116 3.96 5.83 6.75
CA GLY A 116 3.45 4.55 7.22
C GLY A 116 3.03 4.51 8.67
N GLU A 117 1.95 3.80 8.94
CA GLU A 117 1.42 3.64 10.28
C GLU A 117 2.25 2.67 11.11
N VAL A 118 2.51 3.06 12.35
CA VAL A 118 3.27 2.23 13.29
C VAL A 118 2.32 1.63 14.31
N ALA A 119 2.37 0.30 14.46
CA ALA A 119 1.59 -0.41 15.47
C ALA A 119 1.90 0.09 16.89
N LEU A 120 0.93 -0.05 17.79
CA LEU A 120 1.01 0.35 19.20
C LEU A 120 1.17 1.86 19.44
N ARG A 121 1.02 2.70 18.40
CA ARG A 121 1.13 4.17 18.52
C ARG A 121 -0.19 4.92 18.54
N GLY A 122 -1.31 4.24 18.28
CA GLY A 122 -2.62 4.88 18.31
C GLY A 122 -2.85 5.88 17.18
N GLU A 123 -2.24 5.66 16.02
CA GLU A 123 -2.40 6.54 14.86
C GLU A 123 -3.85 6.57 14.38
N LYS A 124 -4.38 7.78 14.16
CA LYS A 124 -5.73 7.95 13.62
C LYS A 124 -5.71 7.79 12.10
N VAL A 125 -6.55 6.91 11.58
CA VAL A 125 -6.62 6.55 10.15
C VAL A 125 -8.03 6.86 9.63
N PRO A 126 -8.16 7.68 8.57
CA PRO A 126 -9.43 7.88 7.89
C PRO A 126 -9.79 6.60 7.11
N ILE A 127 -11.04 6.16 7.22
CA ILE A 127 -11.58 5.00 6.51
C ILE A 127 -12.92 5.42 5.92
N LEU A 128 -12.97 5.74 4.63
CA LEU A 128 -14.21 6.08 3.90
C LEU A 128 -15.07 7.20 4.56
N GLY A 129 -14.39 8.21 5.12
CA GLY A 129 -14.98 9.35 5.83
C GLY A 129 -15.22 9.14 7.33
N ARG A 130 -14.85 7.98 7.86
CA ARG A 130 -14.81 7.63 9.29
C ARG A 130 -13.38 7.79 9.80
N THR A 131 -13.17 7.87 11.11
CA THR A 131 -11.82 7.78 11.70
C THR A 131 -11.76 6.58 12.63
N ALA A 132 -10.73 5.75 12.47
CA ALA A 132 -10.41 4.67 13.39
C ALA A 132 -8.99 4.86 13.94
N THR A 133 -8.65 4.09 14.97
CA THR A 133 -7.30 4.04 15.54
C THR A 133 -6.63 2.76 15.06
N TYR A 134 -5.45 2.87 14.42
CA TYR A 134 -4.64 1.71 14.06
C TYR A 134 -3.96 1.16 15.32
N ILE A 135 -4.16 -0.13 15.57
CA ILE A 135 -3.70 -0.79 16.79
C ILE A 135 -2.51 -1.69 16.51
N ASP A 136 -2.71 -2.68 15.64
CA ASP A 136 -1.78 -3.79 15.50
C ASP A 136 -1.97 -4.51 14.15
N TYR A 137 -1.13 -5.50 13.85
CA TYR A 137 -1.20 -6.25 12.60
C TYR A 137 -0.79 -7.72 12.72
N ASP A 138 -1.08 -8.53 11.70
CA ASP A 138 -0.48 -9.85 11.49
C ASP A 138 0.19 -9.85 10.12
N MET A 139 1.43 -10.33 10.06
CA MET A 139 2.20 -10.39 8.83
C MET A 139 2.94 -11.72 8.79
N THR A 140 3.03 -12.28 7.59
CA THR A 140 3.78 -13.51 7.32
C THR A 140 4.78 -13.30 6.20
N VAL A 141 5.83 -14.13 6.19
CA VAL A 141 6.73 -14.28 5.04
C VAL A 141 6.20 -15.38 4.14
N VAL A 142 5.93 -15.03 2.89
CA VAL A 142 5.54 -15.96 1.83
C VAL A 142 6.79 -16.29 1.01
N MET A 143 7.07 -17.58 0.82
CA MET A 143 8.15 -18.04 -0.04
C MET A 143 7.57 -18.85 -1.21
N GLN A 144 8.02 -18.54 -2.42
CA GLN A 144 7.78 -19.33 -3.61
C GLN A 144 9.11 -19.88 -4.13
N LYS A 145 9.13 -21.15 -4.53
CA LYS A 145 10.29 -21.84 -5.11
C LYS A 145 10.15 -21.92 -6.63
N ASP A 146 11.29 -22.05 -7.32
CA ASP A 146 11.35 -22.24 -8.78
C ASP A 146 10.61 -21.15 -9.58
N VAL A 147 10.81 -19.89 -9.20
CA VAL A 147 10.09 -18.76 -9.79
C VAL A 147 10.82 -18.26 -11.04
N THR A 148 10.12 -18.19 -12.16
CA THR A 148 10.63 -17.57 -13.39
C THR A 148 9.91 -16.26 -13.67
N ILE A 149 10.67 -15.18 -13.86
CA ILE A 149 10.16 -13.86 -14.22
C ILE A 149 10.69 -13.52 -15.62
N PRO A 150 9.87 -13.63 -16.68
CA PRO A 150 10.26 -13.18 -18.01
C PRO A 150 10.52 -11.67 -18.06
N ALA A 151 11.33 -11.22 -19.01
CA ALA A 151 11.63 -9.81 -19.21
C ALA A 151 10.38 -8.97 -19.44
N GLY A 152 10.26 -7.87 -18.69
CA GLY A 152 9.10 -6.99 -18.71
C GLY A 152 7.89 -7.53 -17.96
N GLN A 153 7.92 -8.78 -17.48
CA GLN A 153 6.86 -9.40 -16.70
C GLN A 153 7.13 -9.30 -15.19
N ALA A 154 6.09 -9.53 -14.40
CA ALA A 154 6.17 -9.49 -12.96
C ALA A 154 5.50 -10.72 -12.33
N VAL A 155 5.88 -11.02 -11.10
CA VAL A 155 5.26 -12.04 -10.25
C VAL A 155 4.95 -11.44 -8.89
N ALA A 156 3.87 -11.90 -8.25
CA ALA A 156 3.55 -11.55 -6.88
C ALA A 156 3.90 -12.71 -5.94
N VAL A 157 4.59 -12.40 -4.85
CA VAL A 157 4.93 -13.32 -3.76
C VAL A 157 4.43 -12.70 -2.46
N GLY A 158 3.30 -13.20 -1.96
CA GLY A 158 2.58 -12.56 -0.86
C GLY A 158 2.07 -11.16 -1.23
N GLY A 159 2.36 -10.17 -0.39
CA GLY A 159 2.05 -8.75 -0.63
C GLY A 159 3.11 -7.99 -1.44
N THR A 160 4.10 -8.69 -2.01
CA THR A 160 5.22 -8.10 -2.74
C THR A 160 5.16 -8.47 -4.22
N VAL A 161 5.41 -7.51 -5.10
CA VAL A 161 5.45 -7.68 -6.56
C VAL A 161 6.88 -7.47 -7.05
N TYR A 162 7.41 -8.47 -7.74
CA TYR A 162 8.74 -8.48 -8.34
C TYR A 162 8.61 -8.31 -9.86
N HIS A 163 9.07 -7.18 -10.38
CA HIS A 163 8.99 -6.84 -11.80
C HIS A 163 10.38 -6.82 -12.43
N TYR A 164 10.63 -7.72 -13.39
CA TYR A 164 11.90 -7.75 -14.09
C TYR A 164 11.92 -6.64 -15.15
N TYR A 165 12.62 -5.55 -14.82
CA TYR A 165 12.88 -4.45 -15.72
C TYR A 165 14.28 -4.66 -16.32
N ALA A 166 14.34 -5.29 -17.49
CA ALA A 166 15.62 -5.50 -18.18
C ALA A 166 16.28 -4.14 -18.44
N SER A 167 17.45 -3.89 -17.84
CA SER A 167 18.18 -2.65 -18.06
C SER A 167 19.13 -2.81 -19.25
N ILE A 168 19.16 -1.77 -20.09
CA ILE A 168 20.20 -1.60 -21.11
C ILE A 168 21.43 -1.11 -20.34
N GLY A 169 22.38 -1.99 -20.04
CA GLY A 169 23.69 -1.50 -19.59
C GLY A 169 24.55 -1.02 -20.76
N HIS A 170 25.64 -0.34 -20.46
CA HIS A 170 26.57 0.15 -21.48
C HIS A 170 27.26 -1.04 -22.17
N GLU A 171 27.01 -1.17 -23.47
CA GLU A 171 27.60 -2.16 -24.38
C GLU A 171 27.41 -3.62 -23.95
N GLN A 172 28.34 -4.16 -23.16
CA GLN A 172 28.46 -5.56 -22.77
C GLN A 172 28.04 -5.82 -21.31
N MET A 173 27.92 -4.79 -20.47
CA MET A 173 27.50 -4.95 -19.08
C MET A 173 25.99 -5.16 -19.04
N VAL A 174 25.52 -6.41 -18.88
CA VAL A 174 24.10 -6.65 -18.64
C VAL A 174 23.88 -6.61 -17.13
N ASN A 175 23.18 -5.58 -16.67
CA ASN A 175 22.69 -5.50 -15.29
C ASN A 175 21.20 -5.84 -15.31
N HIS A 176 20.84 -6.98 -14.74
CA HIS A 176 19.44 -7.38 -14.61
C HIS A 176 18.87 -6.72 -13.36
N THR A 177 17.87 -5.86 -13.53
CA THR A 177 17.30 -5.09 -12.42
C THR A 177 15.91 -5.57 -12.10
N LEU A 178 15.64 -5.78 -10.82
CA LEU A 178 14.33 -6.13 -10.30
C LEU A 178 13.71 -4.92 -9.62
N HIS A 179 12.52 -4.50 -10.05
CA HIS A 179 11.73 -3.55 -9.28
C HIS A 179 10.91 -4.33 -8.26
N VAL A 180 11.02 -3.97 -7.00
CA VAL A 180 10.25 -4.57 -5.92
C VAL A 180 9.16 -3.57 -5.54
N ARG A 181 7.91 -4.02 -5.47
CA ARG A 181 6.76 -3.17 -5.18
C ARG A 181 5.81 -3.83 -4.18
N THR A 182 4.89 -3.08 -3.60
CA THR A 182 3.71 -3.67 -2.93
C THR A 182 2.66 -4.10 -3.96
N ILE A 183 1.69 -4.92 -3.55
CA ILE A 183 0.47 -5.24 -4.33
C ILE A 183 -0.37 -4.01 -4.72
N SER A 184 -0.35 -2.93 -3.93
CA SER A 184 -0.99 -1.67 -4.32
C SER A 184 -0.21 -0.92 -5.40
N GLY A 185 1.08 -1.20 -5.51
CA GLY A 185 1.95 -0.67 -6.54
C GLY A 185 2.99 0.33 -6.04
N LEU A 186 3.15 0.49 -4.73
CA LEU A 186 4.21 1.31 -4.16
C LEU A 186 5.57 0.71 -4.51
N ASP A 187 6.43 1.49 -5.16
CA ASP A 187 7.80 1.09 -5.49
C ASP A 187 8.73 1.19 -4.27
N TRP A 188 9.59 0.18 -4.05
CA TRP A 188 10.59 0.16 -2.97
C TRP A 188 11.91 0.85 -3.33
N GLU A 189 12.10 1.25 -4.59
CA GLU A 189 13.35 1.86 -5.06
C GLU A 189 13.79 3.05 -4.19
N TRP A 190 12.85 3.84 -3.65
CA TRP A 190 13.16 4.99 -2.80
C TRP A 190 13.79 4.61 -1.44
N ALA A 191 13.53 3.40 -0.93
CA ALA A 191 13.99 2.96 0.38
C ALA A 191 15.24 2.08 0.28
N PHE A 192 15.27 1.15 -0.67
CA PHE A 192 16.29 0.10 -0.75
C PHE A 192 17.01 0.02 -2.10
N GLY A 193 16.63 0.87 -3.07
CA GLY A 193 17.03 0.71 -4.46
C GLY A 193 16.41 -0.53 -5.11
N SER A 194 16.86 -0.85 -6.32
CA SER A 194 16.43 -2.03 -7.06
C SER A 194 17.52 -3.12 -6.99
N PRO A 195 17.20 -4.38 -6.62
CA PRO A 195 18.17 -5.47 -6.72
C PRO A 195 18.72 -5.58 -8.13
N ALA A 196 20.04 -5.65 -8.24
CA ALA A 196 20.76 -5.79 -9.50
C ALA A 196 21.58 -7.08 -9.50
N PHE A 197 21.58 -7.78 -10.64
CA PHE A 197 22.30 -9.03 -10.86
C PHE A 197 23.16 -8.92 -12.11
N SER A 198 24.35 -9.53 -12.10
CA SER A 198 25.21 -9.59 -13.28
C SER A 198 26.08 -10.85 -13.25
N THR A 199 26.22 -11.50 -14.40
CA THR A 199 27.22 -12.57 -14.59
C THR A 199 28.57 -12.04 -15.05
N THR A 200 28.62 -10.81 -15.59
CA THR A 200 29.85 -10.19 -16.10
C THR A 200 30.55 -9.34 -15.03
N GLU A 201 29.82 -8.87 -14.03
CA GLU A 201 30.34 -8.06 -12.92
C GLU A 201 30.10 -8.73 -11.54
N PRO A 202 30.56 -9.97 -11.32
CA PRO A 202 30.26 -10.72 -10.10
C PRO A 202 30.88 -10.12 -8.83
N ASN A 203 31.85 -9.23 -8.96
CA ASN A 203 32.45 -8.51 -7.84
C ASN A 203 31.55 -7.39 -7.30
N TRP A 204 30.59 -6.93 -8.10
CA TRP A 204 29.68 -5.83 -7.73
C TRP A 204 28.28 -6.38 -7.43
N TRP A 205 27.85 -7.39 -8.19
CA TRP A 205 26.50 -7.94 -8.12
C TRP A 205 26.54 -9.45 -7.90
N GLY A 206 25.78 -9.92 -6.90
CA GLY A 206 25.64 -11.33 -6.60
C GLY A 206 24.49 -11.99 -7.37
N ASN A 207 24.22 -13.26 -7.03
CA ASN A 207 23.01 -13.98 -7.45
C ASN A 207 21.99 -14.12 -6.32
N SER A 208 22.07 -13.27 -5.30
CA SER A 208 21.10 -13.21 -4.21
C SER A 208 20.93 -11.77 -3.75
N PHE A 209 19.77 -11.47 -3.19
CA PHE A 209 19.51 -10.18 -2.58
C PHE A 209 18.72 -10.36 -1.28
N ALA A 210 18.88 -9.40 -0.39
CA ALA A 210 18.06 -9.26 0.80
C ALA A 210 17.73 -7.79 1.02
N GLN A 211 16.47 -7.42 0.75
CA GLN A 211 15.88 -6.14 1.10
C GLN A 211 14.93 -6.39 2.27
N LEU A 212 15.51 -6.57 3.47
CA LEU A 212 14.82 -7.09 4.64
C LEU A 212 14.23 -8.47 4.33
N TYR A 213 12.92 -8.67 4.45
CA TYR A 213 12.24 -9.94 4.16
C TYR A 213 11.89 -10.14 2.68
N ASN A 214 12.10 -9.12 1.84
CA ASN A 214 12.07 -9.28 0.39
C ASN A 214 13.43 -9.85 -0.04
N GLN A 215 13.50 -11.17 -0.15
CA GLN A 215 14.75 -11.88 -0.39
C GLN A 215 14.62 -12.82 -1.59
N GLY A 216 15.75 -13.18 -2.18
CA GLY A 216 15.75 -14.13 -3.28
C GLY A 216 17.11 -14.72 -3.57
N LYS A 217 17.09 -15.95 -4.08
CA LYS A 217 18.26 -16.65 -4.63
C LYS A 217 18.02 -16.95 -6.10
N LEU A 218 18.81 -16.30 -6.94
CA LEU A 218 18.78 -16.47 -8.38
C LEU A 218 19.60 -17.70 -8.78
N ARG A 219 18.98 -18.57 -9.59
CA ARG A 219 19.61 -19.73 -10.24
C ARG A 219 20.21 -19.35 -11.59
N GLU A 220 19.44 -18.66 -12.42
CA GLU A 220 19.83 -18.26 -13.78
C GLU A 220 19.38 -16.82 -14.07
N MET A 221 20.18 -16.08 -14.84
CA MET A 221 19.79 -14.79 -15.41
C MET A 221 20.12 -14.72 -16.89
N SER A 222 19.19 -14.18 -17.65
CA SER A 222 19.36 -13.88 -19.06
C SER A 222 18.56 -12.63 -19.44
N ARG A 223 18.71 -12.15 -20.68
CA ARG A 223 17.93 -11.02 -21.18
C ARG A 223 16.43 -11.35 -21.29
N GLU A 224 16.11 -12.63 -21.40
CA GLU A 224 14.76 -13.15 -21.58
C GLU A 224 14.06 -13.42 -20.25
N ALA A 225 14.78 -13.83 -19.20
CA ALA A 225 14.19 -14.12 -17.89
C ALA A 225 15.18 -14.08 -16.72
N LEU A 226 14.63 -13.93 -15.53
CA LEU A 226 15.28 -14.25 -14.25
C LEU A 226 14.65 -15.52 -13.68
N VAL A 227 15.47 -16.50 -13.32
CA VAL A 227 15.02 -17.77 -12.74
C VAL A 227 15.58 -17.89 -11.33
N PHE A 228 14.70 -17.95 -10.34
CA PHE A 228 15.04 -18.05 -8.92
C PHE A 228 14.86 -19.47 -8.42
N ASP A 229 15.80 -19.93 -7.60
CA ASP A 229 15.58 -21.11 -6.75
C ASP A 229 14.44 -20.82 -5.77
N TRP A 230 14.42 -19.60 -5.23
CA TRP A 230 13.32 -19.11 -4.40
C TRP A 230 13.27 -17.57 -4.37
N LEU A 231 12.06 -17.07 -4.15
CA LEU A 231 11.74 -15.68 -3.83
C LEU A 231 10.87 -15.64 -2.58
N ALA A 232 11.12 -14.67 -1.71
CA ALA A 232 10.33 -14.43 -0.52
C ALA A 232 9.81 -13.00 -0.50
N GLY A 233 8.59 -12.78 -0.03
CA GLY A 233 8.01 -11.46 0.19
C GLY A 233 7.10 -11.48 1.41
N VAL A 234 6.81 -10.32 1.98
CA VAL A 234 5.86 -10.23 3.11
C VAL A 234 4.43 -10.11 2.63
N ARG A 235 3.48 -10.65 3.40
CA ARG A 235 2.05 -10.42 3.25
C ARG A 235 1.50 -9.93 4.58
N MET A 236 0.84 -8.77 4.56
CA MET A 236 0.05 -8.31 5.70
C MET A 236 -1.25 -9.10 5.74
N ASP A 237 -1.35 -10.07 6.64
CA ASP A 237 -2.51 -10.96 6.75
C ASP A 237 -3.71 -10.27 7.41
N ARG A 238 -3.45 -9.39 8.37
CA ARG A 238 -4.50 -8.71 9.14
C ARG A 238 -4.03 -7.34 9.61
N MET A 239 -4.93 -6.35 9.59
CA MET A 239 -4.76 -5.07 10.30
C MET A 239 -5.88 -4.89 11.31
N THR A 240 -5.54 -4.59 12.55
CA THR A 240 -6.47 -4.38 13.65
C THR A 240 -6.66 -2.88 13.90
N TYR A 241 -7.92 -2.46 13.96
CA TYR A 241 -8.34 -1.10 14.23
C TYR A 241 -9.36 -1.07 15.37
N ALA A 242 -9.60 0.12 15.92
CA ALA A 242 -10.70 0.36 16.86
C ALA A 242 -11.33 1.74 16.66
N GLU A 243 -12.64 1.85 16.87
CA GLU A 243 -13.38 3.11 16.70
C GLU A 243 -13.44 3.91 18.00
N THR A 244 -13.39 3.24 19.16
CA THR A 244 -13.55 3.86 20.47
C THR A 244 -12.28 3.73 21.29
N GLU A 245 -11.69 4.86 21.67
CA GLU A 245 -10.62 4.92 22.68
C GLU A 245 -11.26 5.08 24.07
N VAL A 246 -11.04 4.09 24.93
CA VAL A 246 -11.67 3.99 26.25
C VAL A 246 -10.74 4.53 27.33
N PHE A 247 -9.46 4.22 27.21
CA PHE A 247 -8.43 4.68 28.13
C PHE A 247 -7.06 4.75 27.46
N LYS A 248 -6.25 5.71 27.91
CA LYS A 248 -4.84 5.87 27.54
C LYS A 248 -4.10 6.52 28.71
N GLY A 249 -3.13 5.83 29.29
CA GLY A 249 -2.31 6.38 30.37
C GLY A 249 -1.76 5.32 31.33
N LEU A 250 -1.29 5.78 32.50
CA LEU A 250 -0.80 4.89 33.56
C LEU A 250 -1.96 4.28 34.36
N ALA A 251 -1.99 2.96 34.44
CA ALA A 251 -2.97 2.19 35.19
C ALA A 251 -2.33 1.38 36.32
N ALA A 252 -2.97 1.37 37.48
CA ALA A 252 -2.58 0.60 38.66
C ALA A 252 -3.38 -0.72 38.74
N PRO A 253 -2.89 -1.73 39.49
CA PRO A 253 -3.71 -2.89 39.84
C PRO A 253 -5.04 -2.46 40.47
N GLY A 254 -6.14 -3.01 39.96
CA GLY A 254 -7.51 -2.68 40.36
C GLY A 254 -8.22 -1.66 39.48
N ASP A 255 -7.49 -0.89 38.65
CA ASP A 255 -8.11 0.00 37.67
C ASP A 255 -8.88 -0.80 36.63
N ALA A 256 -10.05 -0.29 36.23
CA ALA A 256 -10.97 -0.99 35.34
C ALA A 256 -11.80 -0.04 34.48
N TRP A 257 -12.18 -0.51 33.29
CA TRP A 257 -12.98 0.24 32.32
C TRP A 257 -14.07 -0.66 31.75
N THR A 258 -15.27 -0.11 31.62
CA THR A 258 -16.44 -0.84 31.10
C THR A 258 -16.72 -0.45 29.65
N MET A 259 -16.91 -1.45 28.80
CA MET A 259 -17.23 -1.36 27.38
C MET A 259 -18.43 -2.27 27.12
N GLY A 260 -19.62 -1.69 26.99
CA GLY A 260 -20.86 -2.48 26.91
C GLY A 260 -21.10 -3.34 28.16
N GLY A 261 -21.25 -4.65 27.96
CA GLY A 261 -21.45 -5.64 29.04
C GLY A 261 -20.15 -6.17 29.67
N GLN A 262 -18.99 -5.70 29.19
CA GLN A 262 -17.68 -6.22 29.57
C GLN A 262 -16.88 -5.17 30.35
N THR A 263 -16.04 -5.61 31.28
CA THR A 263 -15.14 -4.75 32.05
C THR A 263 -13.72 -5.30 31.95
N LEU A 264 -12.81 -4.53 31.34
CA LEU A 264 -11.38 -4.84 31.36
C LEU A 264 -10.77 -4.25 32.64
N ARG A 265 -10.00 -5.03 33.39
CA ARG A 265 -9.28 -4.57 34.58
C ARG A 265 -7.81 -4.95 34.56
N VAL A 266 -6.97 -4.16 35.21
CA VAL A 266 -5.58 -4.51 35.51
C VAL A 266 -5.56 -5.36 36.78
N ALA A 267 -5.25 -6.64 36.64
CA ALA A 267 -5.20 -7.57 37.76
C ALA A 267 -3.87 -7.48 38.54
N ALA A 268 -2.75 -7.28 37.84
CA ALA A 268 -1.43 -7.20 38.44
C ALA A 268 -0.45 -6.41 37.56
N VAL A 269 0.56 -5.81 38.18
CA VAL A 269 1.70 -5.17 37.52
C VAL A 269 2.98 -5.69 38.17
N ASP A 270 3.91 -6.19 37.36
CA ASP A 270 5.26 -6.58 37.75
C ASP A 270 6.27 -5.78 36.92
N GLU A 271 6.66 -4.62 37.46
CA GLU A 271 7.59 -3.69 36.82
C GLU A 271 8.99 -4.29 36.66
N ALA A 272 9.42 -5.17 37.57
CA ALA A 272 10.72 -5.83 37.48
C ALA A 272 10.77 -6.87 36.35
N ALA A 273 9.67 -7.61 36.15
CA ALA A 273 9.51 -8.49 35.00
C ALA A 273 9.15 -7.74 33.71
N GLY A 274 8.76 -6.46 33.80
CA GLY A 274 8.27 -5.68 32.67
C GLY A 274 6.93 -6.19 32.13
N THR A 275 6.06 -6.69 33.02
CA THR A 275 4.77 -7.30 32.64
C THR A 275 3.57 -6.72 33.39
N ALA A 276 2.38 -6.83 32.80
CA ALA A 276 1.12 -6.52 33.45
C ALA A 276 0.05 -7.54 33.06
N THR A 277 -0.78 -7.97 34.01
CA THR A 277 -1.89 -8.90 33.73
C THR A 277 -3.18 -8.13 33.61
N VAL A 278 -3.89 -8.32 32.50
CA VAL A 278 -5.24 -7.78 32.27
C VAL A 278 -6.25 -8.92 32.24
N GLU A 279 -7.44 -8.64 32.76
CA GLU A 279 -8.57 -9.56 32.80
C GLU A 279 -9.82 -8.88 32.23
N LEU A 280 -10.53 -9.58 31.35
CA LEU A 280 -11.84 -9.16 30.88
C LEU A 280 -12.91 -9.90 31.68
N VAL A 281 -13.81 -9.15 32.29
CA VAL A 281 -14.90 -9.64 33.13
C VAL A 281 -16.23 -9.42 32.42
N GLU A 282 -17.05 -10.46 32.31
CA GLU A 282 -18.40 -10.40 31.76
C GLU A 282 -19.35 -11.19 32.68
N GLY A 283 -20.49 -10.59 33.04
CA GLY A 283 -21.44 -11.22 33.96
C GLY A 283 -20.85 -11.56 35.35
N GLY A 284 -19.79 -10.85 35.76
CA GLY A 284 -19.09 -11.07 37.04
C GLY A 284 -18.04 -12.19 37.01
N ALA A 285 -17.81 -12.85 35.87
CA ALA A 285 -16.79 -13.88 35.69
C ALA A 285 -15.66 -13.39 34.77
N VAL A 286 -14.43 -13.81 35.02
CA VAL A 286 -13.30 -13.58 34.10
C VAL A 286 -13.50 -14.48 32.88
N VAL A 287 -13.71 -13.88 31.71
CA VAL A 287 -13.91 -14.58 30.43
C VAL A 287 -12.63 -14.68 29.60
N ALA A 288 -11.68 -13.78 29.84
CA ALA A 288 -10.34 -13.82 29.25
C ALA A 288 -9.32 -13.15 30.16
N ALA A 289 -8.07 -13.61 30.10
CA ALA A 289 -6.96 -13.02 30.84
C ALA A 289 -5.68 -13.16 30.01
N LYS A 290 -4.79 -12.17 30.10
CA LYS A 290 -3.46 -12.23 29.48
C LYS A 290 -2.45 -11.45 30.30
N THR A 291 -1.26 -12.01 30.46
CA THR A 291 -0.08 -11.26 30.90
C THR A 291 0.57 -10.63 29.67
N LEU A 292 0.58 -9.30 29.64
CA LEU A 292 1.24 -8.48 28.63
C LEU A 292 2.72 -8.29 28.99
N GLY A 293 3.58 -8.29 27.99
CA GLY A 293 5.04 -8.20 28.16
C GLY A 293 5.74 -9.57 28.20
N PRO A 294 7.06 -9.60 28.42
CA PRO A 294 7.93 -8.45 28.69
C PRO A 294 8.09 -7.52 27.47
N VAL A 295 8.44 -6.26 27.71
CA VAL A 295 8.76 -5.31 26.63
C VAL A 295 10.16 -5.58 26.09
N LEU A 296 10.23 -6.05 24.84
CA LEU A 296 11.49 -6.26 24.11
C LEU A 296 11.73 -5.10 23.14
N SER A 297 12.08 -3.93 23.68
CA SER A 297 12.12 -2.66 22.93
C SER A 297 13.01 -2.67 21.69
N ASP A 298 14.07 -3.46 21.68
CA ASP A 298 14.98 -3.60 20.54
C ASP A 298 14.33 -4.32 19.36
N ARG A 299 13.38 -5.24 19.63
CA ARG A 299 12.68 -6.03 18.63
C ARG A 299 11.42 -5.39 18.07
N LEU A 300 10.92 -4.34 18.73
CA LEU A 300 9.72 -3.63 18.29
C LEU A 300 10.01 -2.65 17.15
N ILE A 301 9.10 -2.45 16.20
CA ILE A 301 7.74 -3.04 16.08
C ILE A 301 7.66 -4.27 15.17
N GLU A 302 8.81 -4.75 14.69
CA GLU A 302 8.85 -5.70 13.58
C GLU A 302 8.60 -7.13 14.04
N ASP A 303 9.15 -7.53 15.19
CA ASP A 303 9.04 -8.89 15.73
C ASP A 303 7.62 -9.19 16.21
N HIS A 304 6.99 -10.14 15.53
CA HIS A 304 5.63 -10.60 15.74
C HIS A 304 5.41 -11.05 17.18
N ASP A 305 6.27 -11.91 17.71
CA ASP A 305 6.09 -12.48 19.05
C ASP A 305 6.28 -11.40 20.12
N ALA A 306 7.29 -10.54 19.97
CA ALA A 306 7.53 -9.41 20.86
C ALA A 306 6.36 -8.42 20.86
N ARG A 307 5.81 -8.11 19.68
CA ARG A 307 4.67 -7.19 19.52
C ARG A 307 3.39 -7.82 20.07
N LYS A 308 3.08 -9.07 19.73
CA LYS A 308 1.89 -9.79 20.20
C LYS A 308 1.92 -10.09 21.69
N ALA A 309 3.09 -10.14 22.33
CA ALA A 309 3.19 -10.18 23.77
C ALA A 309 2.60 -8.92 24.44
N LEU A 310 2.54 -7.78 23.75
CA LEU A 310 2.03 -6.51 24.30
C LEU A 310 0.53 -6.29 24.08
N VAL A 311 -0.13 -7.10 23.25
CA VAL A 311 -1.52 -6.87 22.82
C VAL A 311 -2.45 -7.91 23.42
N PHE A 312 -3.53 -7.47 24.06
CA PHE A 312 -4.70 -8.27 24.43
C PHE A 312 -5.81 -8.02 23.41
N GLU A 313 -6.38 -9.07 22.84
CA GLU A 313 -7.54 -9.01 21.96
C GLU A 313 -8.58 -10.03 22.42
N HIS A 314 -9.83 -9.60 22.58
CA HIS A 314 -10.95 -10.49 22.85
C HIS A 314 -12.25 -9.88 22.33
N GLY A 315 -12.80 -10.46 21.25
CA GLY A 315 -13.97 -9.89 20.58
C GLY A 315 -13.67 -8.51 20.00
N ASP A 316 -14.47 -7.51 20.35
CA ASP A 316 -14.33 -6.10 19.98
C ASP A 316 -13.55 -5.29 21.02
N VAL A 317 -12.99 -5.92 22.05
CA VAL A 317 -12.13 -5.28 23.05
C VAL A 317 -10.66 -5.55 22.72
N VAL A 318 -9.88 -4.48 22.64
CA VAL A 318 -8.43 -4.54 22.45
C VAL A 318 -7.75 -3.66 23.49
N ALA A 319 -6.69 -4.15 24.10
CA ALA A 319 -5.82 -3.35 24.94
C ALA A 319 -4.37 -3.67 24.63
N PHE A 320 -3.48 -2.69 24.79
CA PHE A 320 -2.06 -2.97 24.70
C PHE A 320 -1.25 -2.18 25.71
N LEU A 321 -0.17 -2.83 26.16
CA LEU A 321 0.88 -2.21 26.95
C LEU A 321 1.70 -1.32 26.01
N SER A 322 1.67 -0.02 26.24
CA SER A 322 2.42 0.96 25.43
C SER A 322 3.88 0.96 25.85
N PRO A 323 4.83 0.60 24.97
CA PRO A 323 6.24 0.55 25.33
C PRO A 323 6.91 1.94 25.40
N TRP A 324 6.21 3.00 24.94
CA TRP A 324 6.73 4.37 24.89
C TRP A 324 5.82 5.37 25.61
N PRO A 325 6.38 6.49 26.13
CA PRO A 325 7.82 6.75 26.30
C PRO A 325 8.44 5.91 27.43
N ALA A 326 7.63 5.42 28.36
CA ALA A 326 7.99 4.43 29.37
C ALA A 326 6.81 3.45 29.53
N ALA A 327 7.13 2.16 29.63
CA ALA A 327 6.13 1.11 29.78
C ALA A 327 5.56 1.02 31.20
N PHE A 328 6.36 1.38 32.20
CA PHE A 328 6.02 1.28 33.61
C PHE A 328 6.55 2.50 34.36
N GLU A 329 5.80 2.95 35.37
CA GLU A 329 6.22 4.01 36.27
C GLU A 329 5.49 3.88 37.62
N GLY A 330 6.24 3.77 38.71
CA GLY A 330 5.68 3.83 40.06
C GLY A 330 4.68 2.71 40.37
N GLY A 331 4.96 1.48 39.92
CA GLY A 331 4.06 0.34 40.09
C GLY A 331 2.81 0.37 39.20
N LYS A 332 2.79 1.26 38.19
CA LYS A 332 1.74 1.35 37.17
C LYS A 332 2.26 0.94 35.80
N VAL A 333 1.36 0.52 34.94
CA VAL A 333 1.63 0.18 33.54
C VAL A 333 1.05 1.23 32.61
N SER A 334 1.78 1.60 31.56
CA SER A 334 1.27 2.42 30.47
C SER A 334 0.38 1.56 29.57
N LEU A 335 -0.93 1.78 29.64
CA LEU A 335 -1.93 0.97 28.96
C LEU A 335 -2.79 1.83 28.04
N LYS A 336 -3.18 1.27 26.91
CA LYS A 336 -4.25 1.80 26.07
C LYS A 336 -5.34 0.75 25.91
N VAL A 337 -6.59 1.17 26.01
CA VAL A 337 -7.78 0.31 25.97
C VAL A 337 -8.74 0.88 24.94
N TYR A 338 -9.23 -0.01 24.08
CA TYR A 338 -10.11 0.31 22.98
C TYR A 338 -11.31 -0.64 22.95
N GLY A 339 -12.44 -0.10 22.52
CA GLY A 339 -13.66 -0.84 22.20
C GLY A 339 -14.04 -0.67 20.73
N ASP A 340 -15.04 -1.41 20.28
CA ASP A 340 -15.46 -1.45 18.87
C ASP A 340 -14.29 -1.79 17.94
N ALA A 341 -13.46 -2.75 18.36
CA ALA A 341 -12.35 -3.23 17.56
C ALA A 341 -12.84 -4.07 16.38
N PHE A 342 -12.17 -3.91 15.24
CA PHE A 342 -12.44 -4.66 14.02
C PHE A 342 -11.13 -4.93 13.28
N ALA A 343 -11.18 -5.83 12.31
CA ALA A 343 -10.01 -6.24 11.55
C ALA A 343 -10.26 -6.19 10.04
N PHE A 344 -9.19 -5.91 9.32
CA PHE A 344 -9.07 -6.03 7.87
C PHE A 344 -8.21 -7.24 7.58
N ASP A 345 -8.86 -8.35 7.25
CA ASP A 345 -8.21 -9.61 6.90
C ASP A 345 -7.96 -9.70 5.39
N TYR A 346 -6.80 -10.22 5.01
CA TYR A 346 -6.35 -10.30 3.63
C TYR A 346 -7.27 -11.18 2.76
N GLY A 347 -7.89 -10.57 1.75
CA GLY A 347 -8.84 -11.19 0.83
C GLY A 347 -10.24 -11.39 1.38
N ALA A 348 -10.51 -11.03 2.64
CA ALA A 348 -11.81 -11.17 3.26
C ALA A 348 -12.81 -10.12 2.77
N ASP A 349 -14.08 -10.33 3.07
CA ASP A 349 -15.13 -9.35 2.79
C ASP A 349 -14.93 -8.12 3.65
N PHE A 350 -15.07 -6.94 3.04
CA PHE A 350 -15.16 -5.71 3.81
C PHE A 350 -16.50 -5.71 4.56
N ALA A 351 -16.46 -5.86 5.88
CA ALA A 351 -17.64 -6.17 6.69
C ALA A 351 -18.81 -5.17 6.49
N ARG A 352 -18.51 -3.88 6.25
CA ARG A 352 -19.51 -2.83 6.03
C ARG A 352 -20.05 -2.79 4.60
N ASP A 353 -19.34 -3.39 3.64
CA ASP A 353 -19.77 -3.50 2.24
C ASP A 353 -19.18 -4.76 1.57
N PRO A 354 -19.86 -5.93 1.72
CA PRO A 354 -19.37 -7.22 1.22
C PRO A 354 -19.24 -7.33 -0.30
N ARG A 355 -19.60 -6.27 -1.05
CA ARG A 355 -19.28 -6.17 -2.49
C ARG A 355 -17.78 -6.04 -2.73
N PHE A 356 -17.01 -5.64 -1.71
CA PHE A 356 -15.58 -5.42 -1.79
C PHE A 356 -14.79 -6.41 -0.93
N ALA A 357 -13.62 -6.83 -1.44
CA ALA A 357 -12.62 -7.59 -0.70
C ALA A 357 -11.52 -6.66 -0.17
N VAL A 358 -10.97 -6.98 0.99
CA VAL A 358 -9.97 -6.17 1.71
C VAL A 358 -8.56 -6.66 1.44
N TRP A 359 -7.62 -5.75 1.25
CA TRP A 359 -6.21 -6.07 1.06
C TRP A 359 -5.33 -5.10 1.84
N PRO A 360 -4.90 -5.48 3.06
CA PRO A 360 -3.92 -4.71 3.82
C PRO A 360 -2.61 -4.49 3.03
N VAL A 361 -2.03 -3.31 3.14
CA VAL A 361 -0.79 -2.93 2.45
C VAL A 361 0.25 -2.49 3.47
N THR A 362 1.47 -3.02 3.37
CA THR A 362 2.54 -2.75 4.33
C THR A 362 3.90 -2.66 3.67
N CYS A 363 4.86 -2.12 4.42
CA CYS A 363 6.27 -2.39 4.19
C CYS A 363 6.76 -3.72 4.80
N PRO A 364 7.92 -4.22 4.35
CA PRO A 364 8.54 -5.42 4.90
C PRO A 364 8.81 -5.36 6.42
N THR A 365 8.96 -4.16 7.00
CA THR A 365 9.14 -4.00 8.46
C THR A 365 7.84 -3.83 9.25
N GLY A 366 6.67 -3.96 8.61
CA GLY A 366 5.38 -3.91 9.29
C GLY A 366 4.80 -2.51 9.53
N HIS A 367 5.36 -1.47 8.90
CA HIS A 367 4.66 -0.20 8.78
C HIS A 367 3.54 -0.36 7.78
N ALA A 368 2.30 -0.13 8.22
CA ALA A 368 1.19 -0.13 7.29
C ALA A 368 1.28 1.09 6.37
N PHE A 369 0.85 0.91 5.12
CA PHE A 369 0.75 1.97 4.12
C PHE A 369 -0.70 2.08 3.63
N GLY A 370 -1.63 1.79 4.55
CA GLY A 370 -3.06 1.70 4.29
C GLY A 370 -3.54 0.35 3.77
N PHE A 371 -4.65 0.37 3.04
CA PHE A 371 -5.37 -0.82 2.58
C PHE A 371 -6.08 -0.56 1.26
N MET A 372 -6.33 -1.63 0.49
CA MET A 372 -7.16 -1.58 -0.70
C MET A 372 -8.50 -2.28 -0.47
N LEU A 373 -9.54 -1.78 -1.12
CA LEU A 373 -10.84 -2.44 -1.24
C LEU A 373 -11.15 -2.65 -2.71
N THR A 374 -11.34 -3.90 -3.16
CA THR A 374 -11.56 -4.21 -4.58
C THR A 374 -12.92 -4.84 -4.82
N ASN A 375 -13.63 -4.48 -5.90
CA ASN A 375 -14.92 -5.10 -6.24
C ASN A 375 -14.77 -6.62 -6.46
N LYS A 376 -15.65 -7.43 -5.89
CA LYS A 376 -15.60 -8.90 -6.04
C LYS A 376 -16.28 -9.42 -7.30
N GLN A 377 -17.23 -8.66 -7.84
CA GLN A 377 -18.06 -9.05 -8.98
C GLN A 377 -17.83 -8.10 -10.16
N GLU A 378 -18.05 -8.61 -11.37
CA GLU A 378 -18.06 -7.79 -12.58
C GLU A 378 -19.15 -6.73 -12.47
N ILE A 379 -18.81 -5.49 -12.83
CA ILE A 379 -19.73 -4.36 -12.88
C ILE A 379 -20.01 -4.07 -14.35
N ARG A 380 -21.30 -3.96 -14.70
CA ARG A 380 -21.75 -3.57 -16.04
C ARG A 380 -22.60 -2.31 -15.98
N LEU A 381 -22.25 -1.31 -16.78
CA LEU A 381 -22.89 0.00 -16.81
C LEU A 381 -23.36 0.35 -18.21
N LYS A 382 -24.67 0.51 -18.38
CA LYS A 382 -25.28 1.13 -19.56
C LYS A 382 -25.10 2.65 -19.53
N PRO A 383 -25.21 3.32 -20.69
CA PRO A 383 -25.36 4.78 -20.73
C PRO A 383 -26.45 5.28 -19.75
N GLY A 384 -26.11 6.30 -18.96
CA GLY A 384 -26.94 6.87 -17.91
C GLY A 384 -26.89 6.14 -16.55
N GLN A 385 -26.10 5.06 -16.44
CA GLN A 385 -25.95 4.31 -15.18
C GLN A 385 -24.69 4.71 -14.41
N SER A 386 -24.66 4.29 -13.15
CA SER A 386 -23.52 4.50 -12.26
C SER A 386 -23.33 3.32 -11.31
N VAL A 387 -22.13 3.21 -10.75
CA VAL A 387 -21.80 2.29 -9.66
C VAL A 387 -21.20 3.05 -8.50
N ASP A 388 -21.68 2.74 -7.30
CA ASP A 388 -21.11 3.25 -6.06
C ASP A 388 -19.89 2.43 -5.64
N GLY A 389 -18.84 3.14 -5.24
CA GLY A 389 -17.71 2.60 -4.50
C GLY A 389 -18.11 2.06 -3.12
N PRO A 390 -17.13 1.62 -2.31
CA PRO A 390 -17.41 1.05 -1.00
C PRO A 390 -18.12 2.05 -0.09
N GLU A 391 -19.20 1.61 0.57
CA GLU A 391 -20.08 2.44 1.41
C GLU A 391 -20.59 3.72 0.70
N GLY A 392 -20.66 3.74 -0.64
CA GLY A 392 -21.04 4.92 -1.41
C GLY A 392 -20.10 6.12 -1.20
N TYR A 393 -18.81 5.87 -0.95
CA TYR A 393 -17.83 6.94 -0.70
C TYR A 393 -17.49 7.77 -1.95
N PHE A 394 -17.55 7.14 -3.11
CA PHE A 394 -17.48 7.77 -4.42
C PHE A 394 -18.37 7.00 -5.40
N LYS A 395 -18.54 7.52 -6.61
CA LYS A 395 -19.32 6.91 -7.69
C LYS A 395 -18.62 7.05 -9.04
N VAL A 396 -18.77 6.05 -9.89
CA VAL A 396 -18.39 6.10 -11.31
C VAL A 396 -19.66 6.20 -12.15
N VAL A 397 -19.75 7.20 -13.03
CA VAL A 397 -20.95 7.51 -13.82
C VAL A 397 -20.61 7.43 -15.30
N VAL A 398 -21.34 6.61 -16.05
CA VAL A 398 -21.22 6.47 -17.51
C VAL A 398 -22.41 7.18 -18.15
N ASN A 399 -22.17 8.30 -18.82
CA ASN A 399 -23.24 9.09 -19.43
C ASN A 399 -23.58 8.57 -20.83
N SER A 400 -22.57 8.30 -21.66
CA SER A 400 -22.77 7.87 -23.05
C SER A 400 -21.65 6.97 -23.57
N VAL A 401 -22.05 6.04 -24.44
CA VAL A 401 -21.19 5.09 -25.15
C VAL A 401 -21.64 5.09 -26.62
N GLU A 402 -20.68 5.15 -27.55
CA GLU A 402 -20.91 5.08 -28.99
C GLU A 402 -19.97 4.03 -29.59
N GLY A 403 -20.55 2.97 -30.16
CA GLY A 403 -19.77 1.82 -30.63
C GLY A 403 -18.98 1.18 -29.48
N ASP A 404 -17.67 1.14 -29.63
CA ASP A 404 -16.68 0.65 -28.66
C ASP A 404 -16.03 1.78 -27.84
N HIS A 405 -16.56 3.01 -27.89
CA HIS A 405 -16.00 4.18 -27.23
C HIS A 405 -16.91 4.73 -26.13
N VAL A 406 -16.32 5.17 -25.01
CA VAL A 406 -17.00 5.88 -23.92
C VAL A 406 -16.91 7.38 -24.20
N THR A 407 -17.99 7.96 -24.72
CA THR A 407 -18.00 9.35 -25.18
C THR A 407 -18.20 10.36 -24.06
N SER A 408 -18.79 9.96 -22.93
CA SER A 408 -18.89 10.79 -21.73
C SER A 408 -19.00 9.95 -20.46
N TRP A 409 -18.15 10.24 -19.47
CA TRP A 409 -18.16 9.61 -18.15
C TRP A 409 -17.40 10.46 -17.13
N HIS A 410 -17.64 10.27 -15.84
CA HIS A 410 -16.96 10.99 -14.77
C HIS A 410 -17.01 10.22 -13.46
N VAL A 411 -16.31 10.74 -12.45
CA VAL A 411 -16.40 10.27 -11.08
C VAL A 411 -16.94 11.36 -10.17
N GLU A 412 -17.69 10.96 -9.15
CA GLU A 412 -18.27 11.82 -8.13
C GLU A 412 -17.84 11.37 -6.74
N ASP A 413 -17.65 12.31 -5.80
CA ASP A 413 -17.56 11.97 -4.37
C ASP A 413 -18.96 11.85 -3.74
N ARG A 414 -19.04 11.41 -2.48
CA ARG A 414 -20.29 11.26 -1.73
C ARG A 414 -21.11 12.56 -1.63
N GLN A 415 -20.47 13.73 -1.77
CA GLN A 415 -21.12 15.05 -1.72
C GLN A 415 -21.60 15.52 -3.10
N GLY A 416 -21.33 14.77 -4.16
CA GLY A 416 -21.70 15.11 -5.54
C GLY A 416 -20.73 16.05 -6.23
N ASN A 417 -19.54 16.32 -5.67
CA ASN A 417 -18.50 16.99 -6.44
C ASN A 417 -17.97 16.03 -7.49
N ARG A 418 -17.86 16.50 -8.72
CA ARG A 418 -17.50 15.67 -9.86
C ARG A 418 -16.16 16.07 -10.49
N SER A 419 -15.50 15.10 -11.10
CA SER A 419 -14.39 15.37 -12.02
C SER A 419 -14.87 16.12 -13.26
N ALA A 420 -13.92 16.56 -14.10
CA ALA A 420 -14.24 16.87 -15.50
C ALA A 420 -14.82 15.63 -16.21
N ASP A 421 -15.45 15.83 -17.36
CA ASP A 421 -15.79 14.73 -18.25
C ASP A 421 -14.51 14.07 -18.77
N LEU A 422 -14.43 12.75 -18.62
CA LEU A 422 -13.26 11.93 -18.92
C LEU A 422 -13.45 11.13 -20.23
N GLY A 423 -14.62 11.25 -20.87
CA GLY A 423 -14.93 10.60 -22.14
C GLY A 423 -14.33 11.30 -23.36
N GLY A 424 -14.49 10.66 -24.52
CA GLY A 424 -14.13 11.25 -25.80
C GLY A 424 -14.00 10.23 -26.93
N PRO A 425 -13.84 10.69 -28.18
CA PRO A 425 -13.84 9.81 -29.36
C PRO A 425 -12.63 8.87 -29.46
N GLN A 426 -11.65 8.99 -28.56
CA GLN A 426 -10.47 8.10 -28.49
C GLN A 426 -10.46 7.24 -27.22
N ILE A 427 -11.53 7.28 -26.43
CA ILE A 427 -11.60 6.64 -25.12
C ILE A 427 -12.41 5.36 -25.24
N ALA A 428 -11.76 4.21 -25.10
CA ALA A 428 -12.38 2.89 -25.25
C ALA A 428 -12.68 2.20 -23.90
N ASN A 429 -12.35 2.85 -22.78
CA ASN A 429 -12.47 2.29 -21.44
C ASN A 429 -12.70 3.41 -20.41
N VAL A 430 -12.92 3.03 -19.15
CA VAL A 430 -13.05 3.94 -18.01
C VAL A 430 -11.91 3.73 -17.01
N ASP A 431 -10.74 3.26 -17.47
CA ASP A 431 -9.59 3.05 -16.60
C ASP A 431 -9.18 4.39 -15.97
N LEU A 432 -8.81 4.35 -14.69
CA LEU A 432 -8.66 5.54 -13.85
C LEU A 432 -7.49 5.39 -12.89
N VAL A 433 -6.74 6.47 -12.74
CA VAL A 433 -5.84 6.72 -11.62
C VAL A 433 -6.27 8.03 -10.97
N LEU A 434 -6.91 7.93 -9.82
CA LEU A 434 -7.33 9.08 -9.03
C LEU A 434 -6.55 9.12 -7.72
N GLY A 435 -5.97 10.27 -7.39
CA GLY A 435 -5.31 10.55 -6.11
C GLY A 435 -3.86 11.01 -6.24
N GLN A 436 -3.33 11.57 -5.16
CA GLN A 436 -1.97 12.13 -5.07
C GLN A 436 -1.06 11.39 -4.08
N GLY A 437 -1.50 10.23 -3.59
CA GLY A 437 -0.75 9.41 -2.65
C GLY A 437 0.57 8.88 -3.24
N ARG A 438 1.34 8.18 -2.41
CA ARG A 438 2.61 7.57 -2.81
C ARG A 438 2.43 6.53 -3.92
N VAL A 439 1.32 5.80 -3.90
CA VAL A 439 1.00 4.82 -4.94
C VAL A 439 0.57 5.53 -6.23
N THR A 440 -0.47 6.36 -6.17
CA THR A 440 -1.09 6.96 -7.36
C THR A 440 -0.30 8.13 -7.92
N GLY A 441 0.12 9.07 -7.06
CA GLY A 441 0.82 10.30 -7.44
C GLY A 441 2.33 10.13 -7.68
N GLN A 442 2.97 9.06 -7.18
CA GLN A 442 4.40 8.82 -7.42
C GLN A 442 4.63 7.54 -8.22
N SER A 443 4.24 6.38 -7.70
CA SER A 443 4.66 5.10 -8.26
C SER A 443 3.98 4.77 -9.59
N ILE A 444 2.64 4.84 -9.64
CA ILE A 444 1.88 4.61 -10.86
C ILE A 444 2.09 5.75 -11.86
N PHE A 445 2.11 7.00 -11.39
CA PHE A 445 2.35 8.14 -12.27
C PHE A 445 3.74 8.09 -12.93
N LYS A 446 4.78 7.58 -12.24
CA LYS A 446 6.11 7.34 -12.84
C LYS A 446 6.04 6.39 -14.04
N ASP A 447 5.25 5.32 -13.94
CA ASP A 447 5.10 4.34 -15.03
C ASP A 447 4.29 4.92 -16.21
N LEU A 448 3.24 5.69 -15.91
CA LEU A 448 2.30 6.22 -16.91
C LEU A 448 2.71 7.57 -17.49
N GLY A 449 3.58 8.32 -16.81
CA GLY A 449 3.81 9.74 -17.06
C GLY A 449 4.22 10.06 -18.50
N ARG A 450 5.01 9.19 -19.14
CA ARG A 450 5.37 9.35 -20.56
C ARG A 450 4.15 9.25 -21.48
N VAL A 451 3.27 8.29 -21.24
CA VAL A 451 2.06 8.08 -22.05
C VAL A 451 1.07 9.22 -21.83
N LEU A 452 0.86 9.61 -20.57
CA LEU A 452 0.01 10.74 -20.20
C LEU A 452 0.50 12.04 -20.85
N LEU A 453 1.81 12.31 -20.78
CA LEU A 453 2.41 13.49 -21.40
C LEU A 453 2.20 13.51 -22.92
N ALA A 454 2.48 12.39 -23.60
CA ALA A 454 2.27 12.28 -25.05
C ALA A 454 0.81 12.55 -25.45
N ARG A 455 -0.15 12.06 -24.66
CA ARG A 455 -1.58 12.32 -24.86
C ARG A 455 -1.94 13.78 -24.63
N SER A 456 -1.46 14.41 -23.56
CA SER A 456 -1.73 15.83 -23.31
C SER A 456 -1.32 16.70 -24.50
N TYR A 457 -0.15 16.45 -25.08
CA TYR A 457 0.28 17.13 -26.31
C TYR A 457 -0.60 16.79 -27.52
N GLY A 458 -0.96 15.51 -27.70
CA GLY A 458 -1.84 15.08 -28.79
C GLY A 458 -3.23 15.73 -28.74
N THR A 459 -3.86 15.77 -27.56
CA THR A 459 -5.16 16.43 -27.35
C THR A 459 -5.06 17.93 -27.59
N GLN A 460 -3.99 18.58 -27.11
CA GLN A 460 -3.80 20.00 -27.37
C GLN A 460 -3.69 20.31 -28.86
N VAL A 461 -2.90 19.52 -29.62
CA VAL A 461 -2.80 19.67 -31.08
C VAL A 461 -4.16 19.46 -31.76
N ALA A 462 -4.95 18.49 -31.31
CA ALA A 462 -6.28 18.23 -31.86
C ALA A 462 -7.25 19.40 -31.60
N LEU A 463 -7.26 19.95 -30.39
CA LEU A 463 -8.06 21.12 -30.03
C LEU A 463 -7.62 22.37 -30.80
N GLU A 464 -6.31 22.60 -30.93
CA GLU A 464 -5.76 23.69 -31.76
C GLU A 464 -6.15 23.55 -33.24
N THR A 465 -6.23 22.31 -33.74
CA THR A 465 -6.66 22.01 -35.10
C THR A 465 -8.15 22.25 -35.30
N LEU A 466 -8.99 21.84 -34.34
CA LEU A 466 -10.44 22.04 -34.35
C LEU A 466 -10.85 23.51 -34.17
N ALA A 467 -10.08 24.29 -33.41
CA ALA A 467 -10.32 25.71 -33.19
C ALA A 467 -9.89 26.59 -34.38
N ARG A 468 -9.40 25.99 -35.48
CA ARG A 468 -8.82 26.74 -36.60
C ARG A 468 -9.88 27.18 -37.61
N PRO A 469 -9.82 28.43 -38.12
CA PRO A 469 -10.66 28.86 -39.22
C PRO A 469 -10.39 28.01 -40.48
N GLU A 470 -11.44 27.65 -41.23
CA GLU A 470 -11.29 26.98 -42.52
C GLU A 470 -10.35 27.78 -43.43
N GLY A 471 -9.22 27.16 -43.82
CA GLY A 471 -8.17 27.76 -44.67
C GLY A 471 -6.81 27.99 -44.01
N GLY A 472 -6.64 27.70 -42.71
CA GLY A 472 -5.34 27.80 -42.03
C GLY A 472 -4.37 26.63 -42.35
N VAL A 473 -3.18 26.91 -42.87
CA VAL A 473 -2.14 25.91 -43.19
C VAL A 473 -1.75 25.07 -41.97
N ALA A 474 -1.99 23.76 -41.99
CA ALA A 474 -1.64 22.81 -40.91
C ALA A 474 -0.21 23.04 -40.37
N PRO A 475 0.03 23.02 -39.04
CA PRO A 475 1.39 23.03 -38.54
C PRO A 475 2.07 21.74 -39.02
N ALA A 476 3.35 21.82 -39.39
CA ALA A 476 4.11 20.62 -39.71
C ALA A 476 4.06 19.67 -38.50
N PRO A 477 3.86 18.35 -38.71
CA PRO A 477 3.89 17.40 -37.60
C PRO A 477 5.20 17.58 -36.85
N ALA A 478 5.13 17.56 -35.51
CA ALA A 478 6.33 17.53 -34.70
C ALA A 478 7.19 16.35 -35.17
N ALA A 479 8.40 16.65 -35.65
CA ALA A 479 9.34 15.62 -36.06
C ALA A 479 9.50 14.64 -34.88
N ALA A 480 9.45 13.34 -35.18
CA ALA A 480 9.82 12.32 -34.19
C ALA A 480 11.14 12.75 -33.53
N PRO A 481 11.28 12.60 -32.20
CA PRO A 481 12.50 13.02 -31.53
C PRO A 481 13.66 12.24 -32.15
N MET A 482 14.41 12.92 -33.01
CA MET A 482 15.66 12.38 -33.51
C MET A 482 16.57 12.25 -32.30
N THR A 483 17.20 11.09 -32.16
CA THR A 483 18.37 10.93 -31.30
C THR A 483 19.29 12.11 -31.54
N ALA A 484 19.44 12.97 -30.53
CA ALA A 484 20.14 14.22 -30.66
C ALA A 484 21.61 13.94 -30.99
N SER A 485 21.97 14.06 -32.26
CA SER A 485 23.35 14.27 -32.66
C SER A 485 23.75 15.63 -32.11
N VAL A 486 24.72 15.62 -31.19
CA VAL A 486 25.27 16.83 -30.56
C VAL A 486 25.89 17.70 -31.65
N VAL A 487 25.19 18.76 -32.04
CA VAL A 487 25.76 19.83 -32.85
C VAL A 487 26.49 20.78 -31.88
N PRO A 488 27.77 21.10 -32.11
CA PRO A 488 28.48 22.04 -31.25
C PRO A 488 27.83 23.42 -31.33
N VAL A 489 27.47 23.99 -30.18
CA VAL A 489 26.97 25.37 -30.09
C VAL A 489 28.15 26.33 -30.26
N PRO A 490 28.08 27.32 -31.17
CA PRO A 490 29.11 28.34 -31.27
C PRO A 490 29.15 29.20 -30.01
N ALA A 491 30.35 29.40 -29.47
CA ALA A 491 30.56 30.26 -28.31
C ALA A 491 30.15 31.71 -28.64
N GLY A 492 29.17 32.24 -27.91
CA GLY A 492 28.74 33.65 -28.01
C GLY A 492 27.26 33.90 -28.30
N ALA A 493 26.41 32.87 -28.40
CA ALA A 493 24.97 33.09 -28.51
C ALA A 493 24.39 33.63 -27.19
N PRO A 494 23.57 34.71 -27.21
CA PRO A 494 22.90 35.20 -26.01
C PRO A 494 21.93 34.14 -25.48
N LEU A 495 21.86 34.01 -24.14
CA LEU A 495 20.98 33.07 -23.47
C LEU A 495 19.53 33.35 -23.89
N SER A 496 18.79 32.30 -24.27
CA SER A 496 17.39 32.45 -24.65
C SER A 496 16.56 32.90 -23.44
N PRO A 497 15.46 33.65 -23.65
CA PRO A 497 14.54 34.03 -22.58
C PRO A 497 14.00 32.82 -21.79
N ALA A 498 13.81 31.68 -22.47
CA ALA A 498 13.42 30.43 -21.82
C ALA A 498 14.50 29.90 -20.88
N LEU A 499 15.78 29.93 -21.29
CA LEU A 499 16.89 29.50 -20.45
C LEU A 499 17.11 30.44 -19.26
N LEU A 500 16.91 31.75 -19.45
CA LEU A 500 16.92 32.74 -18.36
C LEU A 500 15.79 32.49 -17.36
N LEU A 501 14.59 32.12 -17.83
CA LEU A 501 13.46 31.75 -16.97
C LEU A 501 13.76 30.47 -16.17
N THR A 502 14.33 29.45 -16.83
CA THR A 502 14.72 28.19 -16.16
C THR A 502 15.80 28.42 -15.11
N LEU A 503 16.80 29.27 -15.41
CA LEU A 503 17.83 29.65 -14.45
C LEU A 503 17.25 30.45 -13.27
N ALA A 504 16.31 31.36 -13.52
CA ALA A 504 15.63 32.10 -12.47
C ALA A 504 14.82 31.17 -11.54
N VAL A 505 14.09 30.21 -12.10
CA VAL A 505 13.35 29.20 -11.33
C VAL A 505 14.31 28.32 -10.52
N ALA A 506 15.43 27.89 -11.11
CA ALA A 506 16.44 27.09 -10.41
C ALA A 506 17.10 27.86 -9.25
N VAL A 507 17.36 29.15 -9.41
CA VAL A 507 17.91 30.02 -8.36
C VAL A 507 16.88 30.21 -7.22
N ILE A 508 15.61 30.42 -7.55
CA ILE A 508 14.53 30.55 -6.55
C ILE A 508 14.35 29.23 -5.78
N ALA A 509 14.32 28.09 -6.48
CA ALA A 509 14.22 26.77 -5.86
C ALA A 509 15.41 26.47 -4.95
N SER A 510 16.63 26.81 -5.38
CA SER A 510 17.85 26.64 -4.57
C SER A 510 17.85 27.55 -3.33
N GLY A 511 17.33 28.78 -3.46
CA GLY A 511 17.15 29.70 -2.33
C GLY A 511 16.12 29.19 -1.31
N ALA A 512 14.99 28.65 -1.78
CA ALA A 512 13.96 28.06 -0.93
C ALA A 512 14.46 26.82 -0.18
N ILE A 513 15.23 25.95 -0.85
CA ILE A 513 15.88 24.78 -0.23
C ILE A 513 16.93 25.23 0.78
N GLY A 514 17.75 26.24 0.46
CA GLY A 514 18.75 26.80 1.38
C GLY A 514 18.12 27.42 2.63
N TYR A 515 17.01 28.13 2.49
CA TYR A 515 16.24 28.70 3.60
C TYR A 515 15.68 27.61 4.51
N GLU A 516 15.09 26.55 3.94
CA GLU A 516 14.50 25.47 4.72
C GLU A 516 15.54 24.61 5.44
N LEU A 517 16.71 24.39 4.81
CA LEU A 517 17.85 23.73 5.46
C LEU A 517 18.45 24.58 6.60
N ALA A 518 18.49 25.91 6.45
CA ALA A 518 18.93 26.81 7.51
C ALA A 518 17.94 26.87 8.68
N ARG A 519 16.64 26.80 8.41
CA ARG A 519 15.57 26.73 9.43
C ARG A 519 15.68 25.45 10.27
N ARG A 520 15.91 24.30 9.62
CA ARG A 520 16.05 22.98 10.28
C ARG A 520 17.34 22.81 11.10
N ARG A 521 18.33 23.68 10.92
CA ARG A 521 19.57 23.67 11.72
C ARG A 521 19.52 24.57 12.96
N ARG A 522 18.43 25.33 13.15
CA ARG A 522 18.27 26.30 14.26
C ARG A 522 17.11 25.98 15.20
N GLY A 523 16.40 24.88 14.98
CA GLY A 523 15.53 24.21 15.96
C GLY A 523 16.09 22.84 16.24
#